data_AF-A0A973GCI4-F1
#
_entry.id   AF-A0A973GCI4-F1
#
_cell.length_a   1.000
_cell.length_b   1.000
_cell.length_c   1.000
_cell.angle_alpha   90.00
_cell.angle_beta   90.00
_cell.angle_gamma   90.00
#
_symmetry.space_group_name_H-M   'P 1'
#
loop_
_entity.id
_entity.type
_entity.pdbx_description
1 polymer ?
#
loop_
_entity_poly.entity_id
_entity_poly.type
_entity_poly.pdbx_seq_one_letter_code
_entity_poly.pdbx_strand_id
1 'polypeptide(L)'
;MEARPQIVCLCGSTRFAQEFRAVNRDLTLAGTIVVAPAEFEHAGNQITDAQKAALGALHLAKIDLADRVMVVNPGGYIGESTRREIHELVGGEAQ
;
A
#
# COMPACT_ATOMS: atom_id res chain seq x y z
N MET A 1 -0.38 -18.49 -24.42
CA MET A 1 -0.81 -18.45 -23.01
C MET A 1 -0.63 -17.02 -22.58
N GLU A 2 -1.72 -16.26 -22.40
CA GLU A 2 -1.61 -14.87 -21.94
C GLU A 2 -0.98 -14.89 -20.55
N ALA A 3 0.08 -14.09 -20.36
CA ALA A 3 0.72 -13.97 -19.06
C ALA A 3 -0.31 -13.47 -18.05
N ARG A 4 -0.32 -14.05 -16.84
CA ARG A 4 -1.19 -13.55 -15.77
C ARG A 4 -0.92 -12.05 -15.55
N PRO A 5 -1.93 -11.22 -15.24
CA PRO A 5 -1.72 -9.83 -14.86
C PRO A 5 -0.71 -9.71 -13.72
N GLN A 6 0.10 -8.64 -13.75
CA GLN A 6 0.94 -8.30 -12.60
C GLN A 6 0.08 -7.88 -11.42
N ILE A 7 0.50 -8.24 -10.22
CA ILE A 7 -0.09 -7.79 -8.96
C ILE A 7 0.84 -6.74 -8.35
N VAL A 8 0.32 -5.53 -8.13
CA VAL A 8 1.05 -4.43 -7.49
C VAL A 8 0.36 -4.06 -6.19
N CYS A 9 1.11 -4.12 -5.08
CA CYS A 9 0.63 -3.57 -3.82
C CYS A 9 1.01 -2.08 -3.74
N LEU A 10 0.04 -1.23 -3.40
CA LEU A 10 0.30 0.18 -3.10
C LEU A 10 0.53 0.34 -1.60
N CYS A 11 1.64 0.96 -1.23
CA CYS A 11 1.97 1.31 0.16
C CYS A 11 2.08 2.83 0.28
N GLY A 12 1.98 3.36 1.50
CA GLY A 12 2.04 4.81 1.72
C GLY A 12 1.05 5.31 2.76
N SER A 13 1.08 6.62 3.00
CA SER A 13 0.22 7.24 4.00
C SER A 13 -1.23 7.31 3.52
N THR A 14 -2.14 6.67 4.25
CA THR A 14 -3.58 6.59 3.94
C THR A 14 -4.31 7.94 3.90
N ARG A 15 -3.69 9.01 4.41
CA ARG A 15 -4.17 10.40 4.22
C ARG A 15 -4.18 10.86 2.75
N PHE A 16 -3.37 10.25 1.88
CA PHE A 16 -3.23 10.62 0.46
C PHE A 16 -4.19 9.82 -0.43
N ALA A 17 -5.46 9.73 -0.01
CA ALA A 17 -6.42 8.87 -0.67
C ALA A 17 -6.69 9.24 -2.14
N GLN A 18 -6.52 10.51 -2.52
CA GLN A 18 -6.69 10.96 -3.90
C GLN A 18 -5.55 10.43 -4.78
N GLU A 19 -4.33 10.47 -4.29
CA GLU A 19 -3.13 9.98 -4.95
C GLU A 19 -3.17 8.46 -5.10
N PHE A 20 -3.59 7.73 -4.07
CA PHE A 20 -3.85 6.29 -4.17
C PHE A 20 -4.89 5.96 -5.25
N ARG A 21 -5.99 6.72 -5.33
CA ARG A 21 -7.03 6.53 -6.35
C ARG A 21 -6.49 6.79 -7.75
N ALA A 22 -5.67 7.82 -7.94
CA ALA A 22 -5.05 8.13 -9.22
C ALA A 22 -4.11 7.01 -9.69
N VAL A 23 -3.18 6.59 -8.83
CA VAL A 23 -2.24 5.50 -9.13
C VAL A 23 -2.97 4.18 -9.40
N ASN A 24 -3.99 3.85 -8.60
CA ASN A 24 -4.80 2.66 -8.80
C ASN A 24 -5.50 2.68 -10.16
N ARG A 25 -6.12 3.82 -10.53
CA ARG A 25 -6.76 3.98 -11.83
C ARG A 25 -5.78 3.74 -12.97
N ASP A 26 -4.61 4.38 -12.94
CA ASP A 26 -3.64 4.30 -14.02
C ASP A 26 -3.10 2.86 -14.20
N LEU A 27 -2.76 2.19 -13.10
CA LEU A 27 -2.29 0.80 -13.13
C LEU A 27 -3.39 -0.17 -13.59
N THR A 28 -4.62 0.03 -13.12
CA THR A 28 -5.77 -0.81 -13.52
C THR A 28 -6.05 -0.67 -15.01
N LEU A 29 -6.02 0.56 -15.55
CA LEU A 29 -6.18 0.80 -17.00
C LEU A 29 -5.04 0.18 -17.83
N ALA A 30 -3.86 -0.01 -17.23
CA ALA A 30 -2.74 -0.73 -17.83
C ALA A 30 -2.83 -2.27 -17.66
N GLY A 31 -3.93 -2.80 -17.13
CA GLY A 31 -4.13 -4.25 -16.97
C GLY A 31 -3.44 -4.86 -15.75
N THR A 32 -3.10 -4.06 -14.75
CA THR A 32 -2.50 -4.52 -13.49
C THR A 32 -3.56 -4.79 -12.42
N ILE A 33 -3.41 -5.85 -11.63
CA ILE A 33 -4.18 -6.07 -10.40
C ILE A 33 -3.58 -5.19 -9.31
N VAL A 34 -4.36 -4.26 -8.78
CA VAL A 34 -3.90 -3.33 -7.74
C VAL A 34 -4.47 -3.72 -6.38
N VAL A 35 -3.58 -3.84 -5.39
CA VAL A 35 -3.96 -4.12 -4.00
C VAL A 35 -3.52 -2.95 -3.11
N ALA A 36 -4.47 -2.21 -2.54
CA ALA A 36 -4.20 -1.02 -1.73
C ALA A 36 -4.38 -1.29 -0.22
N PRO A 37 -4.00 -0.36 0.67
CA PRO A 37 -4.35 -0.41 2.09
C PRO A 37 -5.88 -0.53 2.25
N ALA A 38 -6.32 -1.27 3.26
CA ALA A 38 -7.73 -1.63 3.39
C ALA A 38 -8.64 -0.45 3.78
N GLU A 39 -8.12 0.50 4.56
CA GLU A 39 -8.88 1.66 5.01
C GLU A 39 -8.08 2.94 4.81
N PHE A 40 -8.77 3.97 4.32
CA PHE A 40 -8.24 5.32 4.23
C PHE A 40 -8.84 6.14 5.35
N GLU A 41 -8.02 6.69 6.25
CA GLU A 41 -8.53 7.53 7.33
C GLU A 41 -9.30 8.71 6.72
N HIS A 42 -10.62 8.69 6.86
CA HIS A 42 -11.53 9.76 6.45
C HIS A 42 -12.20 10.27 7.72
N ALA A 43 -12.41 11.59 7.79
CA ALA A 43 -13.01 12.25 8.94
C ALA A 43 -14.38 11.59 9.27
N GLY A 44 -14.42 10.76 10.31
CA GLY A 44 -15.63 10.08 10.76
C GLY A 44 -15.46 8.59 11.13
N ASN A 45 -14.48 7.88 10.57
CA ASN A 45 -14.26 6.45 10.87
C ASN A 45 -13.06 6.27 11.80
N GLN A 46 -13.27 6.44 13.11
CA GLN A 46 -12.24 6.14 14.10
C GLN A 46 -12.06 4.62 14.21
N ILE A 47 -10.93 4.12 13.74
CA ILE A 47 -10.49 2.74 13.98
C ILE A 47 -9.73 2.66 15.31
N THR A 48 -9.90 1.57 16.02
CA THR A 48 -9.15 1.28 17.26
C THR A 48 -7.70 0.89 16.95
N ASP A 49 -6.81 1.00 17.93
CA ASP A 49 -5.40 0.58 17.75
C ASP A 49 -5.28 -0.91 17.40
N ALA A 50 -6.15 -1.76 17.95
CA ALA A 50 -6.20 -3.18 17.61
C ALA A 50 -6.59 -3.42 16.14
N GLN A 51 -7.58 -2.65 15.63
CA GLN A 51 -7.94 -2.68 14.22
C GLN A 51 -6.80 -2.17 13.33
N LYS A 52 -6.12 -1.09 13.74
CA LYS A 52 -4.95 -0.57 13.03
C LYS A 52 -3.82 -1.60 12.93
N ALA A 53 -3.54 -2.32 14.00
CA ALA A 53 -2.55 -3.41 14.01
C ALA A 53 -2.97 -4.56 13.07
N ALA A 54 -4.24 -4.98 13.11
CA ALA A 54 -4.77 -6.02 12.22
C ALA A 54 -4.72 -5.61 10.74
N LEU A 55 -5.06 -4.35 10.43
CA LEU A 55 -4.96 -3.80 9.07
C LEU A 55 -3.51 -3.73 8.59
N GLY A 56 -2.56 -3.42 9.48
CA GLY A 56 -1.13 -3.47 9.18
C GLY A 56 -0.65 -4.88 8.84
N ALA A 57 -1.00 -5.89 9.64
CA ALA A 57 -0.67 -7.29 9.36
C ALA A 57 -1.30 -7.78 8.04
N LEU A 58 -2.56 -7.40 7.77
CA LEU A 58 -3.20 -7.69 6.50
C LEU A 58 -2.48 -7.03 5.32
N HIS A 59 -1.95 -5.81 5.49
CA HIS A 59 -1.21 -5.13 4.44
C HIS A 59 0.14 -5.80 4.15
N LEU A 60 0.84 -6.30 5.17
CA LEU A 60 2.03 -7.13 4.98
C LEU A 60 1.72 -8.40 4.17
N ALA A 61 0.61 -9.09 4.45
CA ALA A 61 0.19 -10.24 3.65
C ALA A 61 -0.15 -9.87 2.19
N LYS A 62 -0.64 -8.64 1.94
CA LYS A 62 -0.86 -8.12 0.58
C LYS A 62 0.45 -7.83 -0.14
N ILE A 63 1.48 -7.40 0.59
CA ILE A 63 2.83 -7.19 0.07
C ILE A 63 3.43 -8.53 -0.37
N ASP A 64 3.37 -9.56 0.48
CA ASP A 64 3.87 -10.91 0.16
C ASP A 64 3.20 -11.52 -1.07
N LEU A 65 1.92 -11.20 -1.31
CA LEU A 65 1.16 -11.66 -2.47
C LEU A 65 1.56 -10.94 -3.78
N ALA A 66 2.11 -9.73 -3.69
CA ALA A 66 2.32 -8.87 -4.85
C ALA A 66 3.64 -9.17 -5.56
N ASP A 67 3.65 -8.99 -6.89
CA ASP A 67 4.88 -9.12 -7.69
C ASP A 67 5.84 -7.97 -7.43
N ARG A 68 5.32 -6.81 -7.00
CA ARG A 68 6.09 -5.65 -6.55
C ARG A 68 5.24 -4.71 -5.69
N VAL A 69 5.92 -3.81 -5.00
CA VAL A 69 5.29 -2.73 -4.24
C VAL A 69 5.60 -1.37 -4.84
N MET A 70 4.59 -0.49 -4.84
CA MET A 70 4.73 0.90 -5.24
C MET A 70 4.33 1.82 -4.08
N VAL A 71 5.26 2.68 -3.67
CA VAL A 71 5.03 3.61 -2.56
C VAL A 71 4.42 4.91 -3.09
N VAL A 72 3.21 5.23 -2.66
CA VAL A 72 2.52 6.50 -2.90
C VAL A 72 3.06 7.53 -1.90
N ASN A 73 3.94 8.39 -2.40
CA ASN A 73 4.69 9.35 -1.59
C ASN A 73 4.66 10.77 -2.23
N PRO A 74 3.53 11.48 -2.19
CA PRO A 74 3.49 12.87 -2.65
C PRO A 74 4.37 13.76 -1.76
N GLY A 75 5.28 14.52 -2.38
CA GLY A 75 6.14 15.48 -1.69
C GLY A 75 7.25 14.87 -0.81
N GLY A 76 7.52 13.57 -0.92
CA GLY A 76 8.60 12.91 -0.16
C GLY A 76 8.24 12.52 1.28
N TYR A 77 6.98 12.70 1.71
CA TYR A 77 6.50 12.19 2.99
C TYR A 77 6.49 10.66 3.13
N ILE A 78 7.26 10.16 4.09
CA ILE A 78 7.20 8.77 4.56
C ILE A 78 6.73 8.77 6.02
N GLY A 79 5.51 8.26 6.26
CA GLY A 79 4.98 8.04 7.60
C GLY A 79 5.55 6.77 8.22
N GLU A 80 5.41 6.60 9.54
CA GLU A 80 6.06 5.50 10.26
C GLU A 80 5.57 4.11 9.84
N SER A 81 4.27 3.95 9.56
CA SER A 81 3.75 2.69 9.02
C SER A 81 4.35 2.35 7.65
N THR A 82 4.50 3.35 6.77
CA THR A 82 5.15 3.19 5.46
C THR A 82 6.63 2.87 5.60
N ARG A 83 7.31 3.44 6.60
CA ARG A 83 8.73 3.15 6.87
C ARG A 83 8.94 1.70 7.29
N ARG A 84 8.06 1.16 8.13
CA ARG A 84 8.03 -0.26 8.51
C ARG A 84 7.79 -1.15 7.30
N GLU A 85 6.81 -0.83 6.45
CA GLU A 85 6.53 -1.58 5.22
C GLU A 85 7.74 -1.59 4.26
N ILE A 86 8.42 -0.46 4.09
CA ILE A 86 9.64 -0.38 3.28
C ILE A 86 10.76 -1.25 3.87
N HIS A 87 10.92 -1.27 5.19
CA HIS A 87 11.93 -2.09 5.86
C HIS A 87 11.72 -3.61 5.64
N GLU A 88 10.46 -4.05 5.62
CA GLU A 88 10.10 -5.44 5.29
C GLU A 88 10.43 -5.77 3.82
N LEU A 89 10.26 -4.82 2.91
CA LEU A 89 10.58 -5.02 1.48
C LEU A 89 12.07 -5.15 1.19
N VAL A 90 12.92 -4.46 1.95
CA VAL A 90 14.39 -4.48 1.74
C VAL A 90 15.09 -5.60 2.48
N GLY A 91 14.36 -6.47 3.22
CA GLY A 91 14.99 -7.51 4.01
C GLY A 91 15.93 -6.90 5.05
N GLY A 92 15.42 -5.98 5.86
CA GLY A 92 16.06 -5.58 7.09
C GLY A 92 17.48 -5.03 6.98
N GLU A 93 17.78 -4.14 6.05
CA GLU A 93 18.78 -3.07 6.25
C GLU A 93 18.37 -1.85 5.41
N ALA A 94 17.78 -0.85 6.08
CA ALA A 94 17.71 0.50 5.53
C ALA A 94 18.97 1.25 6.00
N GLN A 95 19.93 1.47 5.09
CA GLN A 95 20.93 2.53 5.25
C GLN A 95 20.29 3.89 5.02
#